data_AF-A0AAE1H5M6-F1
#
_entry.id   AF-A0AAE1H5M6-F1
#
_cell.length_a   1.000
_cell.length_b   1.000
_cell.length_c   1.000
_cell.angle_alpha   90.00
_cell.angle_beta   90.00
_cell.angle_gamma   90.00
#
_symmetry.space_group_name_H-M   'P 1'
#
loop_
_entity.id
_entity.type
_entity.pdbx_description
1 polymer ?
#
loop_
_entity_poly.entity_id
_entity_poly.type
_entity_poly.pdbx_seq_one_letter_code
_entity_poly.pdbx_strand_id
1 'polypeptide(L)'
;MLVQGALLVVLLAVLGPAACLVADLTKQDQLQELGDMQPSCPSLEDSRSSYELLQRLTDPCRYDRFSRPEHNGEPLPIYTRMFVYYLGSVETHSLQFSAHLMLRYRWKDPRLEYKHTAPTTHRVIGEKVIRERIWVPHVYLVNEHDSRVMGADKEDVIVTVKPSGTVLFSIRIKVTMMCIMNLQKFPFDQQTCPMVFESWMYNTTEMKLKWEKNNPVILDNKLRLTEYSLQSHSHNESQGSYEFETEEDQEYMGMDRFGGNYSRLQVDFQLKREVGHYIMDYYVPSILLVVVSWVSFWLDPNAVPGRTTLGTSTMLTFITLTRNSGSPLPKVSYIKATEIWFMVCTAFIFGSLVEFAFVNTIWRRKNNVELKKVNTKHVLRSTLTPTLHRKQTMMERCRSCPDMVEEGRKPQPEISIYGATNTLSVGSLESIRDPYASTYTLSSTLAAGSTQDCQDIVIPVPGSGSGPGAAGRGYKAHNMAQADGMSSPSPSSSPQGFTTMTPQQIAQWIDRRSRVVFPISFVVFNVLYWGFVWI
;
A
#
# COMPACT_ATOMS: atom_id res chain seq x y z
N MET A 1 -27.70 -78.77 -28.27
CA MET A 1 -28.26 -77.57 -28.94
C MET A 1 -27.13 -76.57 -29.20
N LEU A 2 -26.32 -76.73 -30.27
CA LEU A 2 -25.20 -75.82 -30.57
C LEU A 2 -25.01 -75.44 -32.05
N VAL A 3 -25.72 -76.10 -32.98
CA VAL A 3 -25.55 -75.87 -34.44
C VAL A 3 -26.53 -74.83 -35.00
N GLN A 4 -27.74 -74.71 -34.44
CA GLN A 4 -28.74 -73.72 -34.88
C GLN A 4 -28.41 -72.27 -34.48
N GLY A 5 -27.57 -72.05 -33.46
CA GLY A 5 -27.18 -70.69 -33.04
C GLY A 5 -26.23 -70.00 -34.03
N ALA A 6 -25.28 -70.74 -34.60
CA ALA A 6 -24.26 -70.19 -35.49
C ALA A 6 -24.85 -69.65 -36.81
N LEU A 7 -25.83 -70.35 -37.39
CA LEU A 7 -26.41 -69.97 -38.69
C LEU A 7 -27.16 -68.63 -38.64
N LEU A 8 -27.80 -68.32 -37.50
CA LEU A 8 -28.55 -67.08 -37.29
C LEU A 8 -27.62 -65.86 -37.20
N VAL A 9 -26.47 -66.01 -36.53
CA VAL A 9 -25.46 -64.95 -36.38
C VAL A 9 -24.81 -64.63 -37.73
N VAL A 10 -24.53 -65.64 -38.57
CA VAL A 10 -23.95 -65.43 -39.90
C VAL A 10 -24.94 -64.71 -40.84
N LEU A 11 -26.24 -65.04 -40.80
CA LEU A 11 -27.25 -64.32 -41.60
C LEU A 11 -27.34 -62.83 -41.24
N LEU A 12 -27.32 -62.51 -39.94
CA LEU A 12 -27.36 -61.13 -39.46
C LEU A 12 -26.10 -60.33 -39.83
N ALA A 13 -24.92 -60.96 -39.77
CA ALA A 13 -23.64 -60.33 -40.13
C ALA A 13 -23.56 -59.96 -41.63
N VAL A 14 -24.16 -60.76 -42.52
CA VAL A 14 -24.11 -60.52 -43.97
C VAL A 14 -25.17 -59.49 -44.43
N LEU A 15 -26.33 -59.41 -43.76
CA LEU A 15 -27.40 -58.47 -44.13
C LEU A 15 -27.24 -57.06 -43.53
N GLY A 16 -26.53 -56.92 -42.40
CA GLY A 16 -26.27 -55.64 -41.71
C GLY A 16 -25.73 -54.50 -42.61
N PRO A 17 -24.62 -54.69 -43.35
CA PRO A 17 -24.02 -53.60 -44.14
C PRO A 17 -24.89 -53.17 -45.33
N ALA A 18 -25.65 -54.09 -45.94
CA ALA A 18 -26.56 -53.77 -47.04
C ALA A 18 -27.74 -52.90 -46.57
N ALA A 19 -28.29 -53.17 -45.37
CA ALA A 19 -29.35 -52.36 -44.79
C ALA A 19 -28.88 -50.93 -44.48
N CYS A 20 -27.64 -50.73 -44.02
CA CYS A 20 -27.09 -49.40 -43.78
C CYS A 20 -26.91 -48.60 -45.08
N LEU A 21 -26.35 -49.19 -46.15
CA LEU A 21 -26.16 -48.47 -47.42
C LEU A 21 -27.49 -48.00 -48.05
N VAL A 22 -28.54 -48.82 -48.00
CA VAL A 22 -29.87 -48.42 -48.51
C VAL A 22 -30.51 -47.34 -47.62
N ALA A 23 -30.26 -47.37 -46.31
CA ALA A 23 -30.73 -46.34 -45.38
C ALA A 23 -29.99 -44.99 -45.54
N ASP A 24 -28.71 -44.97 -45.91
CA ASP A 24 -28.00 -43.73 -46.22
C ASP A 24 -28.36 -43.19 -47.62
N LEU A 25 -28.45 -44.03 -48.65
CA LEU A 25 -28.81 -43.60 -50.01
C LEU A 25 -30.21 -42.95 -50.05
N THR A 26 -31.21 -43.56 -49.41
CA THR A 26 -32.55 -42.96 -49.28
C THR A 26 -32.57 -41.68 -48.45
N LYS A 27 -31.57 -41.48 -47.58
CA LYS A 27 -31.38 -40.22 -46.82
C LYS A 27 -30.69 -39.15 -47.65
N GLN A 28 -29.80 -39.52 -48.57
CA GLN A 28 -29.14 -38.58 -49.48
C GLN A 28 -30.10 -38.08 -50.57
N ASP A 29 -30.93 -38.93 -51.16
CA ASP A 29 -31.98 -38.48 -52.09
C ASP A 29 -32.94 -37.48 -51.40
N GLN A 30 -33.37 -37.78 -50.15
CA GLN A 30 -34.23 -36.90 -49.36
C GLN A 30 -33.52 -35.64 -48.79
N LEU A 31 -32.19 -35.59 -48.80
CA LEU A 31 -31.42 -34.37 -48.53
C LEU A 31 -31.18 -33.55 -49.80
N GLN A 32 -31.20 -34.18 -50.98
CA GLN A 32 -30.98 -33.51 -52.26
C GLN A 32 -32.27 -32.89 -52.83
N GLU A 33 -33.46 -33.45 -52.54
CA GLU A 33 -34.74 -32.77 -52.77
C GLU A 33 -35.00 -31.58 -51.83
N LEU A 34 -34.26 -31.46 -50.72
CA LEU A 34 -34.25 -30.23 -49.89
C LEU A 34 -33.35 -29.13 -50.47
N GLY A 35 -32.70 -29.36 -51.61
CA GLY A 35 -31.69 -28.49 -52.21
C GLY A 35 -32.21 -27.21 -52.88
N ASP A 36 -33.50 -27.11 -53.21
CA ASP A 36 -34.06 -25.99 -53.98
C ASP A 36 -35.31 -25.33 -53.34
N MET A 37 -35.63 -25.65 -52.08
CA MET A 37 -36.51 -24.82 -51.26
C MET A 37 -35.71 -23.72 -50.55
N GLN A 38 -35.15 -22.79 -51.33
CA GLN A 38 -34.66 -21.52 -50.79
C GLN A 38 -35.86 -20.81 -50.13
N PRO A 39 -35.88 -20.64 -48.78
CA PRO A 39 -37.09 -20.22 -48.08
C PRO A 39 -37.46 -18.80 -48.53
N SER A 40 -38.60 -18.68 -49.21
CA SER A 40 -39.05 -17.44 -49.85
C SER A 40 -39.13 -16.33 -48.79
N CYS A 41 -38.19 -15.39 -48.84
CA CYS A 41 -37.98 -14.43 -47.76
C CYS A 41 -39.28 -13.66 -47.50
N PRO A 42 -39.72 -13.51 -46.23
CA PRO A 42 -41.00 -12.88 -45.93
C PRO A 42 -41.06 -11.47 -46.55
N SER A 43 -42.16 -11.20 -47.27
CA SER A 43 -42.37 -9.90 -47.92
C SER A 43 -42.39 -8.79 -46.88
N LEU A 44 -41.80 -7.64 -47.19
CA LEU A 44 -41.67 -6.55 -46.20
C LEU A 44 -42.97 -5.74 -46.02
N GLU A 45 -43.86 -5.79 -47.01
CA GLU A 45 -44.87 -4.76 -47.31
C GLU A 45 -46.11 -4.75 -46.40
N ASP A 46 -46.31 -5.78 -45.57
CA ASP A 46 -47.51 -5.96 -44.73
C ASP A 46 -47.22 -5.85 -43.21
N SER A 47 -46.13 -5.18 -42.85
CA SER A 47 -45.60 -5.13 -41.47
C SER A 47 -46.46 -4.27 -40.54
N ARG A 48 -47.40 -4.87 -39.79
CA ARG A 48 -48.37 -4.13 -38.95
C ARG A 48 -47.82 -3.70 -37.58
N SER A 49 -46.71 -4.28 -37.14
CA SER A 49 -46.06 -3.94 -35.86
C SER A 49 -44.56 -3.70 -36.01
N SER A 50 -43.99 -2.87 -35.15
CA SER A 50 -42.54 -2.58 -35.13
C SER A 50 -41.68 -3.82 -34.81
N TYR A 51 -42.24 -4.80 -34.09
CA TYR A 51 -41.58 -6.08 -33.79
C TYR A 51 -41.55 -6.99 -35.03
N GLU A 52 -42.69 -7.14 -35.71
CA GLU A 52 -42.79 -7.91 -36.95
C GLU A 52 -41.93 -7.31 -38.07
N LEU A 53 -41.96 -5.98 -38.23
CA LEU A 53 -41.08 -5.26 -39.14
C LEU A 53 -39.61 -5.57 -38.87
N LEU A 54 -39.17 -5.53 -37.60
CA LEU A 54 -37.82 -5.90 -37.24
C LEU A 54 -37.53 -7.37 -37.58
N GLN A 55 -38.44 -8.29 -37.26
CA GLN A 55 -38.24 -9.72 -37.53
C GLN A 55 -38.09 -10.02 -39.02
N ARG A 56 -38.84 -9.32 -39.90
CA ARG A 56 -38.71 -9.45 -41.37
C ARG A 56 -37.48 -8.73 -41.93
N LEU A 57 -36.98 -7.68 -41.27
CA LEU A 57 -35.72 -6.98 -41.63
C LEU A 57 -34.48 -7.79 -41.21
N THR A 58 -34.48 -8.35 -40.00
CA THR A 58 -33.40 -9.20 -39.45
C THR A 58 -33.65 -10.68 -39.72
N ASP A 59 -34.29 -11.02 -40.83
CA ASP A 59 -34.49 -12.41 -41.24
C ASP A 59 -33.15 -12.98 -41.76
N PRO A 60 -32.73 -14.20 -41.37
CA PRO A 60 -31.45 -14.78 -41.80
C PRO A 60 -31.25 -14.83 -43.32
N CYS A 61 -32.32 -14.84 -44.11
CA CYS A 61 -32.24 -14.86 -45.57
C CYS A 61 -31.89 -13.48 -46.18
N ARG A 62 -31.97 -12.41 -45.39
CA ARG A 62 -31.73 -11.01 -45.81
C ARG A 62 -30.63 -10.33 -45.00
N TYR A 63 -30.46 -10.71 -43.74
CA TYR A 63 -29.58 -10.04 -42.79
C TYR A 63 -28.69 -11.06 -42.06
N ASP A 64 -27.42 -11.10 -42.45
CA ASP A 64 -26.38 -11.67 -41.62
C ASP A 64 -25.89 -10.63 -40.58
N ARG A 65 -25.84 -11.05 -39.32
CA ARG A 65 -25.37 -10.25 -38.18
C ARG A 65 -23.86 -10.30 -37.96
N PHE A 66 -23.15 -11.24 -38.59
CA PHE A 66 -21.71 -11.41 -38.41
C PHE A 66 -20.91 -10.52 -39.38
N SER A 67 -21.42 -10.30 -40.60
CA SER A 67 -20.91 -9.32 -41.56
C SER A 67 -21.15 -7.87 -41.12
N ARG A 68 -20.05 -7.10 -41.14
CA ARG A 68 -20.03 -5.65 -40.98
C ARG A 68 -20.88 -5.00 -42.09
N PRO A 69 -21.65 -3.93 -41.79
CA PRO A 69 -22.33 -3.14 -42.82
C PRO A 69 -21.33 -2.56 -43.82
N GLU A 70 -21.59 -2.80 -45.11
CA GLU A 70 -20.81 -2.21 -46.20
C GLU A 70 -21.00 -0.69 -46.29
N HIS A 71 -19.95 0.01 -46.69
CA HIS A 71 -19.94 1.47 -46.80
C HIS A 71 -19.21 1.95 -48.06
N ASN A 72 -19.62 1.44 -49.23
CA ASN A 72 -19.11 1.83 -50.55
C ASN A 72 -17.57 1.70 -50.71
N GLY A 73 -16.94 0.76 -50.00
CA GLY A 73 -15.49 0.57 -49.95
C GLY A 73 -14.74 1.44 -48.92
N GLU A 74 -15.41 2.37 -48.23
CA GLU A 74 -14.82 3.13 -47.12
C GLU A 74 -14.93 2.39 -45.77
N PRO A 75 -14.06 2.72 -44.79
CA PRO A 75 -14.22 2.27 -43.41
C PRO A 75 -15.51 2.82 -42.79
N LEU A 76 -16.30 1.96 -42.15
CA LEU A 76 -17.58 2.32 -41.53
C LEU A 76 -17.36 3.34 -40.38
N PRO A 77 -17.88 4.58 -40.46
CA PRO A 77 -17.71 5.57 -39.40
C PRO A 77 -18.74 5.36 -38.28
N ILE A 78 -18.25 5.03 -37.08
CA ILE A 78 -19.06 4.91 -35.87
C ILE A 78 -18.86 6.17 -35.03
N TYR A 79 -19.94 6.91 -34.84
CA TYR A 79 -19.93 8.10 -34.01
C TYR A 79 -20.30 7.74 -32.57
N THR A 80 -19.36 8.00 -31.66
CA THR A 80 -19.47 7.73 -30.23
C THR A 80 -19.85 9.00 -29.47
N ARG A 81 -20.80 8.87 -28.54
CA ARG A 81 -21.03 9.83 -27.45
C ARG A 81 -20.98 9.11 -26.11
N MET A 82 -20.30 9.68 -25.14
CA MET A 82 -20.21 9.20 -23.76
C MET A 82 -20.96 10.13 -22.80
N PHE A 83 -21.70 9.53 -21.87
CA PHE A 83 -22.27 10.20 -20.70
C PHE A 83 -21.61 9.65 -19.43
N VAL A 84 -21.09 10.53 -18.57
CA VAL A 84 -20.41 10.19 -17.31
C VAL A 84 -21.32 10.55 -16.13
N TYR A 85 -21.89 9.55 -15.46
CA TYR A 85 -22.79 9.75 -14.31
C TYR A 85 -22.07 9.69 -12.97
N TYR A 86 -21.00 8.90 -12.88
CA TYR A 86 -20.18 8.76 -11.69
C TYR A 86 -18.73 8.49 -12.10
N LEU A 87 -17.80 9.03 -11.33
CA LEU A 87 -16.37 8.78 -11.40
C LEU A 87 -15.84 8.80 -9.97
N GLY A 88 -14.99 7.85 -9.59
CA GLY A 88 -14.43 7.79 -8.25
C GLY A 88 -13.33 6.75 -8.09
N SER A 89 -12.46 6.98 -7.11
CA SER A 89 -11.49 5.99 -6.62
C SER A 89 -12.24 4.74 -6.15
N VAL A 90 -11.82 3.54 -6.56
CA VAL A 90 -12.33 2.28 -5.95
C VAL A 90 -11.59 2.05 -4.65
N GLU A 91 -10.28 2.07 -4.72
CA GLU A 91 -9.37 1.74 -3.64
C GLU A 91 -8.03 2.43 -3.89
N THR A 92 -7.65 3.35 -3.01
CA THR A 92 -6.50 4.25 -3.22
C THR A 92 -5.18 3.48 -3.44
N HIS A 93 -5.04 2.26 -2.89
CA HIS A 93 -3.81 1.47 -3.01
C HIS A 93 -3.64 0.73 -4.36
N SER A 94 -4.70 0.57 -5.16
CA SER A 94 -4.67 -0.24 -6.40
C SER A 94 -4.50 0.56 -7.69
N LEU A 95 -4.48 1.90 -7.61
CA LEU A 95 -4.45 2.82 -8.77
C LEU A 95 -5.67 2.68 -9.72
N GLN A 96 -6.81 2.26 -9.18
CA GLN A 96 -8.04 1.99 -9.95
C GLN A 96 -9.13 3.05 -9.74
N PHE A 97 -9.72 3.51 -10.85
CA PHE A 97 -10.93 4.33 -10.86
C PHE A 97 -12.13 3.54 -11.37
N SER A 98 -13.27 3.69 -10.72
CA SER A 98 -14.58 3.26 -11.22
C SER A 98 -15.28 4.42 -11.91
N ALA A 99 -15.83 4.17 -13.10
CA ALA A 99 -16.78 5.06 -13.75
C ALA A 99 -18.11 4.34 -14.00
N HIS A 100 -19.22 5.07 -13.84
CA HIS A 100 -20.53 4.63 -14.32
C HIS A 100 -20.87 5.46 -15.56
N LEU A 101 -20.88 4.79 -16.71
CA LEU A 101 -20.96 5.40 -18.02
C LEU A 101 -22.23 4.99 -18.74
N MET A 102 -22.65 5.80 -19.71
CA MET A 102 -23.51 5.36 -20.81
C MET A 102 -22.84 5.72 -22.13
N LEU A 103 -22.49 4.68 -22.87
CA LEU A 103 -21.89 4.79 -24.19
C LEU A 103 -23.00 4.72 -25.24
N ARG A 104 -22.89 5.54 -26.28
CA ARG A 104 -23.86 5.61 -27.36
C ARG A 104 -23.15 5.64 -28.70
N TYR A 105 -23.27 4.56 -29.45
CA TYR A 105 -22.72 4.40 -30.79
C TYR A 105 -23.78 4.69 -31.86
N ARG A 106 -23.38 5.33 -32.95
CA ARG A 106 -24.24 5.68 -34.09
C ARG A 106 -23.54 5.35 -35.41
N TRP A 107 -24.13 4.47 -36.20
CA TRP A 107 -23.70 4.14 -37.56
C TRP A 107 -24.90 4.06 -38.52
N LYS A 108 -24.66 3.87 -39.83
CA LYS A 108 -25.70 3.50 -40.80
C LYS A 108 -25.47 2.06 -41.25
N ASP A 109 -26.51 1.24 -41.19
CA ASP A 109 -26.57 -0.07 -41.86
C ASP A 109 -27.66 0.02 -42.95
N PRO A 110 -27.29 0.04 -44.25
CA PRO A 110 -28.27 0.08 -45.34
C PRO A 110 -29.26 -1.09 -45.34
N ARG A 111 -28.88 -2.25 -44.79
CA ARG A 111 -29.72 -3.46 -44.74
C ARG A 111 -30.93 -3.29 -43.78
N LEU A 112 -30.88 -2.29 -42.90
CA LEU A 112 -31.93 -1.94 -41.94
C LEU A 112 -32.72 -0.68 -42.35
N GLU A 113 -32.61 -0.22 -43.60
CA GLU A 113 -33.40 0.90 -44.13
C GLU A 113 -34.82 0.43 -44.51
N TYR A 114 -35.84 0.94 -43.80
CA TYR A 114 -37.25 0.56 -43.96
C TYR A 114 -38.16 1.74 -44.32
N LYS A 115 -37.58 2.90 -44.66
CA LYS A 115 -38.28 4.16 -44.99
C LYS A 115 -39.41 4.01 -46.01
N HIS A 116 -39.24 3.12 -47.00
CA HIS A 116 -40.24 2.85 -48.04
C HIS A 116 -41.27 1.80 -47.60
N THR A 117 -40.84 0.82 -46.81
CA THR A 117 -41.65 -0.29 -46.29
C THR A 117 -42.69 0.15 -45.26
N ALA A 118 -42.28 0.97 -44.29
CA ALA A 118 -43.12 1.33 -43.14
C ALA A 118 -43.02 2.84 -42.85
N PRO A 119 -43.53 3.71 -43.74
CA PRO A 119 -43.36 5.16 -43.65
C PRO A 119 -44.00 5.79 -42.40
N THR A 120 -44.97 5.10 -41.79
CA THR A 120 -45.62 5.49 -40.52
C THR A 120 -44.77 5.18 -39.28
N THR A 121 -43.81 4.24 -39.37
CA THR A 121 -42.98 3.84 -38.22
C THR A 121 -41.80 4.79 -38.06
N HIS A 122 -41.91 5.82 -37.21
CA HIS A 122 -40.84 6.81 -37.05
C HIS A 122 -39.54 6.28 -36.41
N ARG A 123 -39.58 5.16 -35.69
CA ARG A 123 -38.44 4.48 -35.07
C ARG A 123 -38.87 3.07 -34.63
N VAL A 124 -37.95 2.11 -34.67
CA VAL A 124 -38.06 0.84 -33.93
C VAL A 124 -37.13 0.94 -32.72
N ILE A 125 -37.63 0.65 -31.51
CA ILE A 125 -36.85 0.60 -30.27
C ILE A 125 -36.98 -0.80 -29.67
N GLY A 126 -35.92 -1.30 -29.05
CA GLY A 126 -35.98 -2.48 -28.21
C GLY A 126 -34.69 -2.75 -27.45
N GLU A 127 -34.77 -3.75 -26.56
CA GLU A 127 -33.71 -4.15 -25.63
C GLU A 127 -32.82 -5.26 -26.27
N LYS A 128 -32.39 -6.22 -25.45
CA LYS A 128 -31.56 -7.39 -25.79
C LYS A 128 -31.99 -8.13 -27.08
N VAL A 129 -33.30 -8.30 -27.32
CA VAL A 129 -33.83 -9.01 -28.50
C VAL A 129 -33.40 -8.36 -29.83
N ILE A 130 -33.19 -7.03 -29.88
CA ILE A 130 -32.65 -6.38 -31.08
C ILE A 130 -31.13 -6.56 -31.15
N ARG A 131 -30.43 -6.35 -30.03
CA ARG A 131 -28.96 -6.52 -29.91
C ARG A 131 -28.49 -7.85 -30.47
N GLU A 132 -29.21 -8.93 -30.19
CA GLU A 132 -28.83 -10.30 -30.58
C GLU A 132 -29.14 -10.62 -32.06
N ARG A 133 -29.96 -9.80 -32.73
CA ARG A 133 -30.38 -9.97 -34.13
C ARG A 133 -29.61 -9.11 -35.12
N ILE A 134 -29.07 -7.97 -34.70
CA ILE A 134 -28.30 -7.06 -35.57
C ILE A 134 -26.79 -7.18 -35.36
N TRP A 135 -26.00 -6.76 -36.34
CA TRP A 135 -24.58 -6.48 -36.14
C TRP A 135 -24.40 -5.31 -35.18
N VAL A 136 -23.44 -5.41 -34.25
CA VAL A 136 -23.06 -4.35 -33.30
C VAL A 136 -21.53 -4.29 -33.25
N PRO A 137 -20.89 -3.11 -33.33
CA PRO A 137 -19.43 -3.02 -33.30
C PRO A 137 -18.87 -3.45 -31.94
N HIS A 138 -17.84 -4.30 -31.97
CA HIS A 138 -17.12 -4.69 -30.76
C HIS A 138 -16.05 -3.64 -30.40
N VAL A 139 -16.33 -2.86 -29.36
CA VAL A 139 -15.46 -1.81 -28.80
C VAL A 139 -15.24 -2.13 -27.33
N TYR A 140 -13.97 -2.23 -26.93
CA TYR A 140 -13.51 -2.55 -25.56
C TYR A 140 -12.75 -1.36 -24.97
N LEU A 141 -12.38 -1.42 -23.69
CA LEU A 141 -11.56 -0.39 -23.04
C LEU A 141 -10.14 -0.91 -22.77
N VAL A 142 -9.14 -0.32 -23.42
CA VAL A 142 -7.75 -0.81 -23.40
C VAL A 142 -7.15 -0.82 -21.98
N ASN A 143 -7.63 0.05 -21.09
CA ASN A 143 -7.19 0.12 -19.69
C ASN A 143 -8.23 -0.40 -18.66
N GLU A 144 -9.20 -1.23 -19.06
CA GLU A 144 -10.12 -1.88 -18.11
C GLU A 144 -9.47 -3.03 -17.33
N HIS A 145 -9.89 -3.18 -16.07
CA HIS A 145 -9.54 -4.29 -15.18
C HIS A 145 -10.77 -5.15 -14.83
N ASP A 146 -11.92 -4.50 -14.67
CA ASP A 146 -13.23 -5.15 -14.48
C ASP A 146 -14.27 -4.28 -15.18
N SER A 147 -15.16 -4.86 -15.98
CA SER A 147 -16.30 -4.14 -16.54
C SER A 147 -17.55 -5.01 -16.61
N ARG A 148 -18.69 -4.35 -16.40
CA ARG A 148 -20.01 -5.00 -16.47
C ARG A 148 -21.05 -4.06 -17.02
N VAL A 149 -21.98 -4.64 -17.78
CA VAL A 149 -23.22 -3.96 -18.17
C VAL A 149 -24.04 -3.72 -16.90
N MET A 150 -24.56 -2.51 -16.72
CA MET A 150 -25.46 -2.20 -15.60
C MET A 150 -26.87 -2.71 -15.91
N GLY A 151 -27.67 -2.90 -14.87
CA GLY A 151 -28.99 -3.48 -14.96
C GLY A 151 -29.51 -3.90 -13.59
N ALA A 152 -30.82 -3.86 -13.38
CA ALA A 152 -31.46 -4.30 -12.13
C ALA A 152 -32.07 -5.72 -12.23
N ASP A 153 -32.56 -6.07 -13.42
CA ASP A 153 -33.21 -7.34 -13.78
C ASP A 153 -32.70 -7.81 -15.16
N LYS A 154 -32.58 -6.87 -16.10
CA LYS A 154 -31.97 -7.04 -17.42
C LYS A 154 -30.80 -6.08 -17.62
N GLU A 155 -29.95 -6.39 -18.59
CA GLU A 155 -28.92 -5.49 -19.15
C GLU A 155 -29.54 -4.17 -19.65
N ASP A 156 -28.99 -3.03 -19.22
CA ASP A 156 -29.33 -1.68 -19.68
C ASP A 156 -28.79 -1.40 -21.09
N VAL A 157 -29.30 -2.15 -22.08
CA VAL A 157 -29.02 -1.98 -23.51
C VAL A 157 -30.29 -1.52 -24.22
N ILE A 158 -30.19 -0.42 -24.96
CA ILE A 158 -31.27 0.12 -25.81
C ILE A 158 -30.75 0.27 -27.23
N VAL A 159 -31.39 -0.43 -28.17
CA VAL A 159 -31.17 -0.27 -29.61
C VAL A 159 -32.32 0.54 -30.19
N THR A 160 -32.01 1.52 -31.05
CA THR A 160 -33.02 2.25 -31.83
C THR A 160 -32.62 2.28 -33.30
N VAL A 161 -33.45 1.71 -34.18
CA VAL A 161 -33.26 1.74 -35.64
C VAL A 161 -34.17 2.82 -36.23
N LYS A 162 -33.58 3.82 -36.89
CA LYS A 162 -34.33 4.85 -37.63
C LYS A 162 -34.70 4.34 -39.03
N PRO A 163 -35.77 4.90 -39.66
CA PRO A 163 -36.19 4.51 -41.03
C PRO A 163 -35.08 4.57 -42.08
N SER A 164 -34.12 5.49 -41.91
CA SER A 164 -32.94 5.71 -42.75
C SER A 164 -31.79 4.73 -42.52
N GLY A 165 -32.06 3.51 -42.04
CA GLY A 165 -31.03 2.51 -41.68
C GLY A 165 -30.04 2.98 -40.60
N THR A 166 -30.32 4.08 -39.90
CA THR A 166 -29.39 4.65 -38.92
C THR A 166 -29.63 4.01 -37.57
N VAL A 167 -28.67 3.23 -37.10
CA VAL A 167 -28.74 2.54 -35.81
C VAL A 167 -28.16 3.44 -34.72
N LEU A 168 -28.81 3.40 -33.57
CA LEU A 168 -28.36 4.01 -32.32
C LEU A 168 -28.30 2.89 -31.27
N PHE A 169 -27.11 2.43 -30.94
CA PHE A 169 -26.89 1.51 -29.83
C PHE A 169 -26.51 2.31 -28.59
N SER A 170 -27.18 2.08 -27.48
CA SER A 170 -26.86 2.70 -26.19
C SER A 170 -26.72 1.63 -25.12
N ILE A 171 -25.63 1.68 -24.34
CA ILE A 171 -25.35 0.72 -23.26
C ILE A 171 -24.91 1.47 -22.01
N ARG A 172 -25.40 1.07 -20.84
CA ARG A 172 -24.89 1.55 -19.56
C ARG A 172 -23.88 0.55 -19.00
N ILE A 173 -22.67 0.99 -18.68
CA ILE A 173 -21.62 0.13 -18.11
C ILE A 173 -21.10 0.72 -16.80
N LYS A 174 -20.74 -0.16 -15.87
CA LYS A 174 -19.78 0.13 -14.82
C LYS A 174 -18.45 -0.46 -15.25
N VAL A 175 -17.40 0.35 -15.25
CA VAL A 175 -16.03 -0.09 -15.56
C VAL A 175 -15.06 0.43 -14.51
N THR A 176 -14.18 -0.45 -14.07
CA THR A 176 -13.02 -0.17 -13.24
C THR A 176 -11.79 -0.21 -14.14
N MET A 177 -11.08 0.92 -14.23
CA MET A 177 -9.93 1.11 -15.11
C MET A 177 -8.68 1.49 -14.32
N MET A 178 -7.52 1.14 -14.86
CA MET A 178 -6.22 1.50 -14.28
C MET A 178 -5.84 2.93 -14.72
N CYS A 179 -5.38 3.75 -13.77
CA CYS A 179 -4.79 5.07 -14.03
C CYS A 179 -3.42 5.18 -13.35
N ILE A 180 -2.36 5.32 -14.15
CA ILE A 180 -0.99 5.46 -13.64
C ILE A 180 -0.81 6.89 -13.09
N MET A 181 -0.73 7.02 -11.76
CA MET A 181 -0.58 8.31 -11.07
C MET A 181 0.88 8.69 -10.84
N ASN A 182 1.20 9.99 -10.93
CA ASN A 182 2.44 10.54 -10.37
C ASN A 182 2.16 11.16 -8.98
N LEU A 183 2.57 10.44 -7.92
CA LEU A 183 2.34 10.83 -6.54
C LEU A 183 3.50 11.63 -5.91
N GLN A 184 4.51 12.08 -6.68
CA GLN A 184 5.65 12.83 -6.15
C GLN A 184 5.23 14.05 -5.32
N LYS A 185 4.25 14.82 -5.79
CA LYS A 185 3.68 16.00 -5.08
C LYS A 185 2.56 15.67 -4.07
N PHE A 186 2.27 14.39 -3.79
CA PHE A 186 1.16 13.99 -2.91
C PHE A 186 1.22 14.68 -1.53
N PRO A 187 0.09 15.20 -0.98
CA PRO A 187 -1.28 15.17 -1.50
C PRO A 187 -1.65 16.36 -2.42
N PHE A 188 -0.70 17.19 -2.81
CA PHE A 188 -0.92 18.39 -3.65
C PHE A 188 -0.83 18.06 -5.16
N ASP A 189 -1.13 16.81 -5.51
CA ASP A 189 -0.98 16.26 -6.85
C ASP A 189 -2.18 16.53 -7.77
N GLN A 190 -1.88 16.58 -9.07
CA GLN A 190 -2.85 16.63 -10.16
C GLN A 190 -2.56 15.43 -11.07
N GLN A 191 -3.57 14.63 -11.34
CA GLN A 191 -3.50 13.41 -12.14
C GLN A 191 -4.26 13.59 -13.45
N THR A 192 -3.75 12.97 -14.51
CA THR A 192 -4.45 12.89 -15.81
C THR A 192 -4.75 11.42 -16.05
N CYS A 193 -6.02 11.04 -15.95
CA CYS A 193 -6.44 9.64 -16.13
C CYS A 193 -7.07 9.44 -17.52
N PRO A 194 -6.40 8.72 -18.43
CA PRO A 194 -6.96 8.38 -19.72
C PRO A 194 -8.00 7.27 -19.57
N MET A 195 -9.04 7.34 -20.39
CA MET A 195 -10.03 6.30 -20.62
C MET A 195 -10.01 6.00 -22.12
N VAL A 196 -9.54 4.81 -22.49
CA VAL A 196 -9.16 4.49 -23.88
C VAL A 196 -10.10 3.43 -24.44
N PHE A 197 -10.88 3.77 -25.46
CA PHE A 197 -11.78 2.87 -26.19
C PHE A 197 -11.14 2.45 -27.52
N GLU A 198 -11.28 1.18 -27.89
CA GLU A 198 -10.68 0.67 -29.12
C GLU A 198 -11.53 -0.42 -29.80
N SER A 199 -11.37 -0.54 -31.12
CA SER A 199 -11.96 -1.58 -31.96
C SER A 199 -11.26 -2.94 -31.77
N TRP A 200 -11.96 -3.96 -31.26
CA TRP A 200 -11.34 -5.29 -31.01
C TRP A 200 -11.11 -6.14 -32.28
N MET A 201 -11.98 -6.02 -33.30
CA MET A 201 -12.02 -6.97 -34.43
C MET A 201 -11.73 -6.39 -35.81
N TYR A 202 -11.68 -5.06 -35.93
CA TYR A 202 -11.74 -4.38 -37.22
C TYR A 202 -10.67 -3.30 -37.31
N ASN A 203 -9.84 -3.38 -38.35
CA ASN A 203 -8.76 -2.43 -38.58
C ASN A 203 -9.32 -1.08 -39.07
N THR A 204 -8.50 -0.03 -39.00
CA THR A 204 -8.82 1.33 -39.47
C THR A 204 -9.20 1.40 -40.96
N THR A 205 -8.88 0.39 -41.77
CA THR A 205 -9.35 0.22 -43.15
C THR A 205 -10.82 -0.17 -43.25
N GLU A 206 -11.36 -0.83 -42.23
CA GLU A 206 -12.73 -1.36 -42.19
C GLU A 206 -13.69 -0.55 -41.33
N MET A 207 -13.18 0.02 -40.23
CA MET A 207 -13.98 0.65 -39.20
C MET A 207 -13.22 1.82 -38.56
N LYS A 208 -13.87 2.98 -38.43
CA LYS A 208 -13.30 4.13 -37.73
C LYS A 208 -14.24 4.64 -36.64
N LEU A 209 -13.78 4.55 -35.41
CA LEU A 209 -14.41 5.19 -34.26
C LEU A 209 -14.14 6.69 -34.34
N LYS A 210 -15.17 7.51 -34.13
CA LYS A 210 -15.11 8.98 -34.15
C LYS A 210 -15.96 9.56 -33.03
N TRP A 211 -15.61 10.76 -32.56
CA TRP A 211 -16.43 11.50 -31.61
C TRP A 211 -17.64 12.15 -32.30
N GLU A 212 -18.78 12.20 -31.59
CA GLU A 212 -19.98 12.88 -32.06
C GLU A 212 -19.78 14.41 -32.04
N LYS A 213 -19.95 15.08 -33.19
CA LYS A 213 -19.51 16.49 -33.41
C LYS A 213 -20.02 17.50 -32.38
N ASN A 214 -21.21 17.26 -31.81
CA ASN A 214 -21.81 18.12 -30.81
C ASN A 214 -21.81 17.36 -29.47
N ASN A 215 -21.11 17.87 -28.46
CA ASN A 215 -21.05 17.29 -27.11
C ASN A 215 -20.70 15.78 -27.12
N PRO A 216 -19.45 15.41 -27.45
CA PRO A 216 -19.02 14.01 -27.53
C PRO A 216 -18.88 13.35 -26.16
N VAL A 217 -18.40 14.11 -25.17
CA VAL A 217 -18.40 13.73 -23.76
C VAL A 217 -19.36 14.67 -23.03
N ILE A 218 -20.25 14.11 -22.23
CA ILE A 218 -21.21 14.83 -21.38
C ILE A 218 -21.04 14.29 -19.96
N LEU A 219 -20.89 15.18 -18.98
CA LEU A 219 -20.81 14.81 -17.57
C LEU A 219 -22.06 15.30 -16.84
N ASP A 220 -22.43 14.62 -15.75
CA ASP A 220 -23.48 15.11 -14.87
C ASP A 220 -23.05 16.43 -14.20
N ASN A 221 -23.90 17.46 -14.24
CA ASN A 221 -23.66 18.75 -13.57
C ASN A 221 -23.49 18.64 -12.04
N LYS A 222 -23.84 17.49 -11.45
CA LYS A 222 -23.68 17.17 -10.03
C LYS A 222 -22.60 16.10 -9.77
N LEU A 223 -21.75 15.77 -10.76
CA LEU A 223 -20.63 14.85 -10.59
C LEU A 223 -19.73 15.34 -9.44
N ARG A 224 -19.70 14.57 -8.35
CA ARG A 224 -18.83 14.79 -7.19
C ARG A 224 -18.09 13.50 -6.90
N LEU A 225 -16.76 13.57 -6.93
CA LEU A 225 -15.89 12.53 -6.40
C LEU A 225 -15.60 12.85 -4.92
N THR A 226 -15.13 11.86 -4.16
CA THR A 226 -14.87 11.99 -2.71
C THR A 226 -13.44 12.43 -2.38
N GLU A 227 -12.46 11.94 -3.15
CA GLU A 227 -11.02 12.15 -2.93
C GLU A 227 -10.42 13.22 -3.87
N TYR A 228 -11.15 13.57 -4.94
CA TYR A 228 -10.68 14.45 -6.02
C TYR A 228 -11.78 15.43 -6.49
N SER A 229 -11.38 16.54 -7.09
CA SER A 229 -12.21 17.37 -7.96
C SER A 229 -11.76 17.23 -9.42
N LEU A 230 -12.74 17.13 -10.34
CA LEU A 230 -12.48 17.19 -11.78
C LEU A 230 -12.30 18.65 -12.19
N GLN A 231 -11.11 19.01 -12.69
CA GLN A 231 -10.85 20.36 -13.20
C GLN A 231 -11.30 20.51 -14.66
N SER A 232 -10.95 19.54 -15.50
CA SER A 232 -11.29 19.56 -16.93
C SER A 232 -11.29 18.14 -17.52
N HIS A 233 -11.72 18.02 -18.77
CA HIS A 233 -11.55 16.81 -19.57
C HIS A 233 -11.17 17.17 -21.01
N SER A 234 -10.27 16.40 -21.61
CA SER A 234 -9.95 16.42 -23.04
C SER A 234 -10.46 15.16 -23.72
N HIS A 235 -10.71 15.22 -25.03
CA HIS A 235 -11.06 14.07 -25.85
C HIS A 235 -10.28 14.12 -27.16
N ASN A 236 -9.79 12.98 -27.63
CA ASN A 236 -9.01 12.88 -28.87
C ASN A 236 -9.46 11.66 -29.71
N GLU A 237 -9.19 11.74 -31.01
CA GLU A 237 -9.24 10.60 -31.93
C GLU A 237 -7.81 10.19 -32.23
N SER A 238 -7.49 8.91 -32.09
CA SER A 238 -6.15 8.37 -32.27
C SER A 238 -6.19 6.98 -32.93
N GLN A 239 -5.04 6.38 -33.18
CA GLN A 239 -4.93 5.04 -33.74
C GLN A 239 -3.93 4.24 -32.90
N GLY A 240 -4.27 2.98 -32.60
CA GLY A 240 -3.37 2.03 -31.96
C GLY A 240 -2.64 1.23 -33.03
N SER A 241 -1.33 1.40 -33.12
CA SER A 241 -0.46 0.65 -34.04
C SER A 241 0.16 -0.56 -33.32
N TYR A 242 -0.13 -1.77 -33.79
CA TYR A 242 0.42 -3.01 -33.28
C TYR A 242 1.20 -3.68 -34.40
N GLU A 243 2.51 -3.42 -34.43
CA GLU A 243 3.46 -4.06 -35.34
C GLU A 243 4.06 -5.30 -34.65
N PHE A 244 4.22 -6.39 -35.40
CA PHE A 244 4.96 -7.57 -34.93
C PHE A 244 6.42 -7.45 -35.37
N GLU A 245 7.37 -7.76 -34.49
CA GLU A 245 8.80 -7.56 -34.76
C GLU A 245 9.39 -8.59 -35.75
N THR A 246 8.71 -9.73 -35.97
CA THR A 246 9.17 -10.81 -36.85
C THR A 246 8.02 -11.41 -37.68
N GLU A 247 8.31 -11.87 -38.90
CA GLU A 247 7.35 -12.59 -39.75
C GLU A 247 7.02 -14.00 -39.19
N GLU A 248 8.00 -14.66 -38.56
CA GLU A 248 7.84 -16.01 -37.97
C GLU A 248 6.80 -16.05 -36.83
N ASP A 249 6.66 -14.97 -36.06
CA ASP A 249 5.64 -14.85 -34.99
C ASP A 249 4.22 -14.78 -35.52
N GLN A 250 4.03 -14.26 -36.75
CA GLN A 250 2.72 -14.08 -37.37
C GLN A 250 2.10 -15.42 -37.76
N GLU A 251 2.92 -16.33 -38.33
CA GLU A 251 2.50 -17.69 -38.69
C GLU A 251 2.31 -18.55 -37.44
N TYR A 252 3.23 -18.52 -36.47
CA TYR A 252 3.16 -19.39 -35.29
C TYR A 252 1.93 -19.15 -34.40
N MET A 253 1.45 -17.91 -34.31
CA MET A 253 0.24 -17.57 -33.55
C MET A 253 -1.03 -17.42 -34.42
N GLY A 254 -0.95 -17.52 -35.75
CA GLY A 254 -2.07 -17.27 -36.66
C GLY A 254 -2.61 -15.83 -36.59
N MET A 255 -1.72 -14.86 -36.35
CA MET A 255 -2.05 -13.50 -35.89
C MET A 255 -2.27 -12.45 -37.00
N ASP A 256 -2.49 -12.88 -38.25
CA ASP A 256 -2.77 -12.04 -39.43
C ASP A 256 -3.95 -11.04 -39.23
N ARG A 257 -4.80 -11.27 -38.22
CA ARG A 257 -5.93 -10.40 -37.84
C ARG A 257 -5.71 -9.49 -36.63
N PHE A 258 -4.56 -9.57 -35.98
CA PHE A 258 -4.23 -8.84 -34.75
C PHE A 258 -3.11 -7.80 -34.95
N GLY A 259 -2.41 -7.85 -36.08
CA GLY A 259 -1.46 -6.83 -36.49
C GLY A 259 -2.12 -5.66 -37.22
N GLY A 260 -1.53 -4.48 -37.09
CA GLY A 260 -1.88 -3.27 -37.83
C GLY A 260 -2.47 -2.14 -36.98
N ASN A 261 -3.22 -1.26 -37.65
CA ASN A 261 -3.71 0.00 -37.08
C ASN A 261 -5.19 -0.09 -36.73
N TYR A 262 -5.53 -0.01 -35.44
CA TYR A 262 -6.88 0.01 -34.88
C TYR A 262 -7.34 1.43 -34.54
N SER A 263 -8.65 1.65 -34.54
CA SER A 263 -9.22 2.98 -34.32
C SER A 263 -9.46 3.20 -32.83
N ARG A 264 -8.83 4.23 -32.26
CA ARG A 264 -8.82 4.53 -30.83
C ARG A 264 -9.53 5.86 -30.55
N LEU A 265 -10.35 5.88 -29.49
CA LEU A 265 -10.91 7.11 -28.92
C LEU A 265 -10.45 7.20 -27.47
N GLN A 266 -9.93 8.35 -27.05
CA GLN A 266 -9.49 8.53 -25.67
C GLN A 266 -10.08 9.80 -25.06
N VAL A 267 -10.34 9.74 -23.76
CA VAL A 267 -10.82 10.85 -22.93
C VAL A 267 -9.91 10.94 -21.72
N ASP A 268 -9.30 12.09 -21.50
CA ASP A 268 -8.43 12.33 -20.35
C ASP A 268 -9.17 13.16 -19.31
N PHE A 269 -9.27 12.63 -18.09
CA PHE A 269 -9.86 13.35 -16.95
C PHE A 269 -8.76 13.98 -16.12
N GLN A 270 -8.76 15.31 -16.01
CA GLN A 270 -7.82 16.06 -15.16
C GLN A 270 -8.37 16.16 -13.74
N LEU A 271 -7.84 15.34 -12.84
CA LEU A 271 -8.26 15.19 -11.45
C LEU A 271 -7.28 15.87 -10.51
N LYS A 272 -7.77 16.78 -9.67
CA LYS A 272 -7.00 17.39 -8.57
C LYS A 272 -7.39 16.72 -7.26
N ARG A 273 -6.43 16.40 -6.40
CA ARG A 273 -6.74 15.83 -5.07
C ARG A 273 -7.33 16.90 -4.13
N GLU A 274 -8.32 16.53 -3.34
CA GLU A 274 -8.87 17.40 -2.30
C GLU A 274 -8.02 17.29 -1.02
N VAL A 275 -7.33 18.38 -0.68
CA VAL A 275 -6.23 18.36 0.31
C VAL A 275 -6.68 18.45 1.77
N GLY A 276 -7.92 18.88 2.04
CA GLY A 276 -8.36 19.32 3.37
C GLY A 276 -8.24 18.28 4.47
N HIS A 277 -8.58 17.02 4.19
CA HIS A 277 -8.44 15.90 5.13
C HIS A 277 -6.97 15.67 5.51
N TYR A 278 -6.08 15.58 4.51
CA TYR A 278 -4.64 15.35 4.76
C TYR A 278 -3.99 16.49 5.58
N ILE A 279 -4.45 17.74 5.42
CA ILE A 279 -4.01 18.87 6.27
C ILE A 279 -4.38 18.62 7.74
N MET A 280 -5.63 18.26 8.01
CA MET A 280 -6.16 18.10 9.37
C MET A 280 -5.62 16.84 10.07
N ASP A 281 -5.48 15.74 9.33
CA ASP A 281 -5.08 14.45 9.89
C ASP A 281 -3.55 14.27 9.95
N TYR A 282 -2.78 14.82 8.99
CA TYR A 282 -1.33 14.57 8.89
C TYR A 282 -0.51 15.80 9.28
N TYR A 283 -0.78 16.97 8.66
CA TYR A 283 0.07 18.16 8.84
C TYR A 283 -0.16 18.86 10.19
N VAL A 284 -1.41 19.11 10.59
CA VAL A 284 -1.69 19.76 11.89
C VAL A 284 -1.17 18.94 13.08
N PRO A 285 -1.38 17.61 13.18
CA PRO A 285 -0.89 16.82 14.31
C PRO A 285 0.64 16.67 14.31
N SER A 286 1.29 16.60 13.15
CA SER A 286 2.76 16.55 13.07
C SER A 286 3.41 17.87 13.51
N ILE A 287 2.83 19.03 13.16
CA ILE A 287 3.27 20.34 13.68
C ILE A 287 3.14 20.36 15.22
N LEU A 288 1.99 19.93 15.76
CA LEU A 288 1.77 19.92 17.22
C LEU A 288 2.77 19.00 17.95
N LEU A 289 3.10 17.83 17.39
CA LEU A 289 4.11 16.93 17.97
C LEU A 289 5.53 17.52 17.98
N VAL A 290 5.93 18.21 16.92
CA VAL A 290 7.21 18.95 16.87
C VAL A 290 7.23 20.09 17.90
N VAL A 291 6.11 20.83 18.04
CA VAL A 291 5.99 21.88 19.07
C VAL A 291 6.09 21.31 20.48
N VAL A 292 5.46 20.17 20.77
CA VAL A 292 5.55 19.52 22.10
C VAL A 292 6.97 19.01 22.36
N SER A 293 7.71 18.52 21.36
CA SER A 293 9.05 17.98 21.57
C SER A 293 10.03 19.05 22.09
N TRP A 294 9.94 20.30 21.63
CA TRP A 294 10.77 21.41 22.14
C TRP A 294 10.26 22.08 23.42
N VAL A 295 9.09 21.70 23.96
CA VAL A 295 8.69 22.08 25.34
C VAL A 295 9.69 21.50 26.36
N SER A 296 10.34 20.37 26.04
CA SER A 296 11.40 19.77 26.86
C SER A 296 12.52 20.75 27.25
N PHE A 297 12.89 21.71 26.39
CA PHE A 297 13.92 22.71 26.66
C PHE A 297 13.50 23.74 27.73
N TRP A 298 12.21 23.82 28.07
CA TRP A 298 11.67 24.68 29.13
C TRP A 298 11.60 23.99 30.49
N LEU A 299 11.70 22.65 30.54
CA LEU A 299 11.74 21.90 31.80
C LEU A 299 13.14 21.94 32.43
N ASP A 300 13.19 22.04 33.76
CA ASP A 300 14.43 22.05 34.53
C ASP A 300 15.32 20.83 34.22
N PRO A 301 16.65 20.99 34.08
CA PRO A 301 17.58 19.88 33.86
C PRO A 301 17.54 18.77 34.92
N ASN A 302 17.04 19.08 36.12
CA ASN A 302 16.84 18.12 37.20
C ASN A 302 15.61 17.20 36.98
N ALA A 303 14.63 17.62 36.17
CA ALA A 303 13.39 16.89 35.87
C ALA A 303 13.61 15.80 34.79
N VAL A 304 14.71 15.06 34.89
CA VAL A 304 15.17 14.01 33.96
C VAL A 304 14.04 13.06 33.52
N PRO A 305 13.24 12.42 34.41
CA PRO A 305 12.18 11.51 33.96
C PRO A 305 11.07 12.20 33.15
N GLY A 306 10.79 13.49 33.42
CA GLY A 306 9.84 14.29 32.66
C GLY A 306 10.33 14.57 31.24
N ARG A 307 11.58 15.06 31.10
CA ARG A 307 12.20 15.30 29.78
C ARG A 307 12.34 14.01 28.96
N THR A 308 12.77 12.90 29.57
CA THR A 308 12.83 11.59 28.88
C THR A 308 11.46 11.16 28.37
N THR A 309 10.45 11.14 29.24
CA THR A 309 9.11 10.60 28.90
C THR A 309 8.40 11.43 27.85
N LEU A 310 8.53 12.76 27.88
CA LEU A 310 7.99 13.63 26.83
C LEU A 310 8.66 13.38 25.47
N GLY A 311 9.98 13.23 25.44
CA GLY A 311 10.72 12.96 24.20
C GLY A 311 10.42 11.58 23.61
N THR A 312 10.40 10.52 24.43
CA THR A 312 10.11 9.16 23.94
C THR A 312 8.63 8.99 23.56
N SER A 313 7.71 9.60 24.31
CA SER A 313 6.28 9.57 23.99
C SER A 313 5.98 10.33 22.70
N THR A 314 6.51 11.54 22.49
CA THR A 314 6.31 12.28 21.23
C THR A 314 6.87 11.53 20.03
N MET A 315 8.05 10.92 20.14
CA MET A 315 8.64 10.08 19.10
C MET A 315 7.75 8.86 18.78
N LEU A 316 7.23 8.15 19.79
CA LEU A 316 6.32 7.01 19.60
C LEU A 316 4.98 7.42 18.97
N THR A 317 4.41 8.54 19.38
CA THR A 317 3.17 9.09 18.79
C THR A 317 3.41 9.50 17.33
N PHE A 318 4.56 10.09 17.02
CA PHE A 318 4.92 10.47 15.66
C PHE A 318 5.13 9.28 14.72
N ILE A 319 5.81 8.21 15.19
CA ILE A 319 5.97 6.96 14.45
C ILE A 319 4.60 6.31 14.19
N THR A 320 3.70 6.34 15.18
CA THR A 320 2.32 5.84 15.03
C THR A 320 1.53 6.66 14.00
N LEU A 321 1.60 8.00 14.06
CA LEU A 321 0.98 8.89 13.06
C LEU A 321 1.48 8.62 11.64
N THR A 322 2.78 8.44 11.47
CA THR A 322 3.42 8.15 10.17
C THR A 322 2.99 6.78 9.62
N ARG A 323 2.82 5.77 10.48
CA ARG A 323 2.32 4.44 10.07
C ARG A 323 0.85 4.48 9.68
N ASN A 324 0.01 5.21 10.43
CA ASN A 324 -1.42 5.31 10.17
C ASN A 324 -1.75 6.13 8.91
N SER A 325 -0.91 7.11 8.57
CA SER A 325 -1.05 7.93 7.35
C SER A 325 -0.46 7.26 6.09
N GLY A 326 0.47 6.32 6.25
CA GLY A 326 1.07 5.57 5.13
C GLY A 326 0.29 4.33 4.66
N SER A 327 -0.72 3.87 5.40
CA SER A 327 -1.43 2.63 5.09
C SER A 327 -2.46 2.66 3.94
N PRO A 328 -3.16 3.77 3.60
CA PRO A 328 -4.15 3.75 2.51
C PRO A 328 -3.53 3.99 1.12
N LEU A 329 -2.24 4.32 1.05
CA LEU A 329 -1.57 4.78 -0.17
C LEU A 329 -0.89 3.63 -0.94
N PRO A 330 -0.81 3.71 -2.27
CA PRO A 330 -0.12 2.71 -3.08
C PRO A 330 1.38 2.77 -2.81
N LYS A 331 2.02 1.60 -2.71
CA LYS A 331 3.46 1.48 -2.41
C LYS A 331 4.31 1.80 -3.63
N VAL A 332 4.44 3.10 -3.92
CA VAL A 332 5.37 3.62 -4.94
C VAL A 332 6.82 3.58 -4.44
N SER A 333 7.76 3.32 -5.34
CA SER A 333 9.21 3.21 -5.06
C SER A 333 9.93 4.55 -4.95
N TYR A 334 9.28 5.66 -5.31
CA TYR A 334 9.83 7.01 -5.26
C TYR A 334 9.36 7.79 -4.02
N ILE A 335 10.19 8.76 -3.61
CA ILE A 335 9.92 9.65 -2.47
C ILE A 335 8.76 10.61 -2.80
N LYS A 336 7.83 10.74 -1.85
CA LYS A 336 6.67 11.64 -1.91
C LYS A 336 6.88 12.88 -1.03
N ALA A 337 6.23 13.99 -1.36
CA ALA A 337 6.35 15.24 -0.59
C ALA A 337 5.94 15.08 0.90
N THR A 338 5.03 14.17 1.24
CA THR A 338 4.71 13.81 2.64
C THR A 338 5.83 13.06 3.36
N GLU A 339 6.62 12.25 2.66
CA GLU A 339 7.72 11.50 3.27
C GLU A 339 8.90 12.42 3.60
N ILE A 340 9.16 13.43 2.76
CA ILE A 340 10.11 14.51 3.05
C ILE A 340 9.66 15.27 4.31
N TRP A 341 8.37 15.62 4.38
CA TRP A 341 7.79 16.28 5.56
C TRP A 341 7.94 15.45 6.84
N PHE A 342 7.55 14.17 6.80
CA PHE A 342 7.66 13.29 7.97
C PHE A 342 9.12 13.02 8.36
N MET A 343 10.03 12.89 7.41
CA MET A 343 11.47 12.73 7.66
C MET A 343 12.06 13.95 8.40
N VAL A 344 11.73 15.17 7.97
CA VAL A 344 12.20 16.39 8.63
C VAL A 344 11.58 16.57 10.02
N CYS A 345 10.27 16.34 10.18
CA CYS A 345 9.63 16.36 11.49
C CYS A 345 10.21 15.29 12.45
N THR A 346 10.54 14.10 11.95
CA THR A 346 11.26 13.06 12.72
C THR A 346 12.64 13.57 13.16
N ALA A 347 13.39 14.23 12.27
CA ALA A 347 14.70 14.79 12.59
C ALA A 347 14.64 15.89 13.67
N PHE A 348 13.60 16.72 13.69
CA PHE A 348 13.38 17.69 14.78
C PHE A 348 13.05 17.01 16.12
N ILE A 349 12.15 16.03 16.14
CA ILE A 349 11.77 15.32 17.37
C ILE A 349 12.97 14.54 17.93
N PHE A 350 13.68 13.79 17.07
CA PHE A 350 14.92 13.11 17.43
C PHE A 350 16.02 14.08 17.86
N GLY A 351 16.15 15.23 17.21
CA GLY A 351 17.08 16.30 17.60
C GLY A 351 16.84 16.80 19.03
N SER A 352 15.59 16.93 19.47
CA SER A 352 15.28 17.31 20.86
C SER A 352 15.61 16.22 21.89
N LEU A 353 15.54 14.94 21.51
CA LEU A 353 16.01 13.81 22.33
C LEU A 353 17.55 13.80 22.45
N VAL A 354 18.27 14.05 21.35
CA VAL A 354 19.74 14.13 21.33
C VAL A 354 20.23 15.33 22.15
N GLU A 355 19.56 16.47 22.04
CA GLU A 355 19.83 17.66 22.86
C GLU A 355 19.72 17.35 24.36
N PHE A 356 18.60 16.75 24.77
CA PHE A 356 18.41 16.35 26.17
C PHE A 356 19.47 15.36 26.65
N ALA A 357 19.85 14.37 25.84
CA ALA A 357 20.91 13.43 26.19
C ALA A 357 22.26 14.13 26.40
N PHE A 358 22.59 15.10 25.55
CA PHE A 358 23.80 15.91 25.63
C PHE A 358 23.79 16.84 26.86
N VAL A 359 22.68 17.55 27.09
CA VAL A 359 22.44 18.43 28.26
C VAL A 359 22.55 17.64 29.56
N ASN A 360 21.89 16.49 29.69
CA ASN A 360 21.96 15.62 30.87
C ASN A 360 23.38 15.06 31.10
N THR A 361 24.13 14.76 30.04
CA THR A 361 25.53 14.30 30.13
C THR A 361 26.45 15.41 30.63
N ILE A 362 26.30 16.64 30.14
CA ILE A 362 27.08 17.80 30.60
C ILE A 362 26.68 18.20 32.02
N TRP A 363 25.38 18.21 32.35
CA TRP A 363 24.87 18.55 33.69
C TRP A 363 25.42 17.63 34.78
N ARG A 364 25.53 16.32 34.48
CA ARG A 364 26.10 15.31 35.39
C ARG A 364 27.63 15.31 35.46
N ARG A 365 28.31 16.03 34.57
CA ARG A 365 29.79 16.13 34.55
C ARG A 365 30.26 17.00 35.71
N LYS A 366 30.51 16.39 36.87
CA LYS A 366 31.16 17.05 38.02
C LYS A 366 32.48 17.69 37.58
N ASN A 367 32.62 18.99 37.82
CA ASN A 367 33.94 19.56 38.04
C ASN A 367 34.47 19.06 39.40
N ASN A 368 35.79 19.02 39.55
CA ASN A 368 36.52 18.63 40.75
C ASN A 368 36.30 17.16 41.18
N VAL A 369 36.90 16.24 40.42
CA VAL A 369 37.91 15.41 41.09
C VAL A 369 39.10 16.33 41.33
N GLU A 370 39.33 16.74 42.58
CA GLU A 370 40.60 17.35 42.91
C GLU A 370 41.70 16.30 42.75
N LEU A 371 42.47 16.40 41.68
CA LEU A 371 43.78 15.74 41.61
C LEU A 371 44.68 16.42 42.63
N LYS A 372 44.55 16.00 43.90
CA LYS A 372 45.46 16.36 45.00
C LYS A 372 46.87 16.22 44.47
N LYS A 373 47.57 17.34 44.32
CA LYS A 373 48.82 17.44 43.55
C LYS A 373 49.97 16.76 44.32
N VAL A 374 50.02 15.43 44.27
CA VAL A 374 50.98 14.61 45.02
C VAL A 374 52.38 14.99 44.56
N ASN A 375 53.11 15.67 45.45
CA ASN A 375 54.42 16.20 45.15
C ASN A 375 55.41 15.05 44.86
N THR A 376 56.00 15.03 43.67
CA THR A 376 56.59 13.85 43.02
C THR A 376 57.80 13.23 43.77
N LYS A 377 58.30 13.90 44.82
CA LYS A 377 59.46 13.50 45.63
C LYS A 377 59.30 12.26 46.52
N HIS A 378 58.12 11.66 46.64
CA HIS A 378 57.90 10.52 47.55
C HIS A 378 57.56 9.17 46.88
N VAL A 379 57.37 9.13 45.57
CA VAL A 379 57.24 7.84 44.83
C VAL A 379 58.62 7.28 44.47
N LEU A 380 59.54 8.14 44.00
CA LEU A 380 60.89 7.75 43.55
C LEU A 380 61.84 7.26 44.66
N ARG A 381 61.45 7.30 45.94
CA ARG A 381 62.27 6.81 47.07
C ARG A 381 61.85 5.46 47.63
N SER A 382 60.69 4.91 47.23
CA SER A 382 60.15 3.66 47.75
C SER A 382 60.21 2.48 46.76
N THR A 383 60.67 2.71 45.52
CA THR A 383 60.80 1.67 44.48
C THR A 383 62.19 1.04 44.38
N LEU A 384 63.19 1.51 45.15
CA LEU A 384 64.61 1.16 44.97
C LEU A 384 65.26 0.41 46.16
N THR A 385 64.49 -0.40 46.90
CA THR A 385 65.04 -1.44 47.80
C THR A 385 64.10 -2.66 47.86
N PRO A 386 64.36 -3.74 47.09
CA PRO A 386 63.61 -4.98 47.21
C PRO A 386 64.17 -5.85 48.35
N THR A 387 63.44 -5.97 49.46
CA THR A 387 63.76 -6.91 50.55
C THR A 387 62.92 -8.17 50.44
N LEU A 388 63.55 -9.31 50.16
CA LEU A 388 62.88 -10.63 50.11
C LEU A 388 62.38 -11.02 51.51
N HIS A 389 61.07 -11.30 51.63
CA HIS A 389 60.51 -11.89 52.85
C HIS A 389 60.06 -13.34 52.60
N ARG A 390 60.87 -14.26 53.12
CA ARG A 390 60.71 -15.71 53.02
C ARG A 390 59.56 -16.17 53.90
N LYS A 391 58.41 -16.57 53.32
CA LYS A 391 57.37 -17.26 54.10
C LYS A 391 57.94 -18.59 54.62
N GLN A 392 57.87 -18.78 55.93
CA GLN A 392 58.25 -20.02 56.60
C GLN A 392 57.00 -20.56 57.29
N THR A 393 56.57 -21.76 56.89
CA THR A 393 55.38 -22.43 57.43
C THR A 393 55.67 -23.03 58.80
N MET A 394 54.82 -22.74 59.79
CA MET A 394 54.66 -23.57 60.98
C MET A 394 53.17 -23.67 61.34
N MET A 395 52.84 -24.70 62.11
CA MET A 395 51.50 -25.29 62.25
C MET A 395 50.98 -25.13 63.69
N GLU A 396 49.76 -25.62 63.93
CA GLU A 396 49.09 -25.75 65.24
C GLU A 396 48.51 -24.45 65.86
N ARG A 397 47.45 -24.48 66.67
CA ARG A 397 46.33 -25.45 66.84
C ARG A 397 45.28 -24.80 67.75
N CYS A 398 44.05 -24.56 67.26
CA CYS A 398 42.99 -24.00 68.10
C CYS A 398 42.47 -25.03 69.12
N ARG A 399 42.12 -24.56 70.32
CA ARG A 399 41.62 -25.38 71.44
C ARG A 399 40.53 -24.61 72.21
N SER A 400 39.62 -25.37 72.83
CA SER A 400 38.58 -24.97 73.79
C SER A 400 37.26 -24.41 73.25
N CYS A 401 36.18 -25.10 73.62
CA CYS A 401 34.82 -24.54 73.79
C CYS A 401 34.72 -23.83 75.17
N PRO A 402 33.59 -23.19 75.53
CA PRO A 402 32.45 -23.88 76.18
C PRO A 402 31.18 -23.94 75.28
N ASP A 403 30.14 -24.80 75.45
CA ASP A 403 29.35 -25.24 76.62
C ASP A 403 28.49 -24.13 77.27
N MET A 404 27.18 -24.26 77.55
CA MET A 404 26.13 -25.25 77.23
C MET A 404 24.77 -24.51 77.10
N VAL A 405 23.73 -25.17 76.57
CA VAL A 405 22.40 -25.41 77.21
C VAL A 405 21.60 -26.36 76.30
N GLU A 406 20.89 -27.31 76.90
CA GLU A 406 20.11 -28.36 76.21
C GLU A 406 18.61 -28.29 76.60
N GLU A 407 17.81 -29.10 75.91
CA GLU A 407 16.59 -29.79 76.40
C GLU A 407 15.22 -29.28 75.92
N GLY A 408 14.33 -30.24 75.61
CA GLY A 408 13.03 -30.03 74.94
C GLY A 408 12.80 -31.00 73.77
N ARG A 409 12.56 -32.28 74.05
CA ARG A 409 12.64 -33.39 73.06
C ARG A 409 11.45 -34.36 73.15
N LYS A 410 11.19 -35.06 72.02
CA LYS A 410 10.47 -36.35 71.81
C LYS A 410 8.97 -36.27 71.46
N PRO A 411 8.39 -37.32 70.80
CA PRO A 411 9.03 -38.43 70.05
C PRO A 411 8.47 -38.67 68.61
N GLN A 412 9.24 -39.43 67.82
CA GLN A 412 8.76 -40.19 66.64
C GLN A 412 8.31 -41.61 67.05
N PRO A 413 7.74 -42.39 66.12
CA PRO A 413 8.50 -43.47 65.45
C PRO A 413 8.28 -43.45 63.91
N GLU A 414 8.32 -44.59 63.18
CA GLU A 414 9.45 -45.34 62.58
C GLU A 414 8.82 -46.45 61.67
N ILE A 415 9.44 -47.28 60.81
CA ILE A 415 10.82 -47.67 60.38
C ILE A 415 10.62 -48.29 58.95
N SER A 416 11.52 -48.37 57.95
CA SER A 416 12.89 -47.86 57.71
C SER A 416 13.32 -48.02 56.23
N ILE A 417 14.23 -47.16 55.76
CA ILE A 417 15.42 -47.46 54.89
C ILE A 417 15.24 -48.40 53.68
N TYR A 418 15.42 -47.87 52.46
CA TYR A 418 16.61 -48.15 51.62
C TYR A 418 16.90 -46.94 50.70
N GLY A 419 18.12 -46.84 50.17
CA GLY A 419 18.67 -45.58 49.65
C GLY A 419 18.24 -45.20 48.23
N ALA A 420 18.26 -43.90 47.94
CA ALA A 420 18.05 -43.33 46.60
C ALA A 420 19.13 -42.28 46.28
N THR A 421 19.77 -42.44 45.12
CA THR A 421 20.50 -41.38 44.42
C THR A 421 19.84 -41.15 43.06
N ASN A 422 20.13 -40.00 42.45
CA ASN A 422 19.78 -39.60 41.08
C ASN A 422 18.35 -39.04 40.85
N THR A 423 18.33 -37.71 40.62
CA THR A 423 17.68 -37.01 39.49
C THR A 423 16.37 -37.53 38.88
N LEU A 424 15.41 -36.63 38.68
CA LEU A 424 14.68 -36.52 37.41
C LEU A 424 14.10 -35.11 37.17
N SER A 425 13.73 -34.85 35.93
CA SER A 425 13.28 -33.55 35.38
C SER A 425 11.78 -33.29 35.53
N VAL A 426 11.37 -32.02 35.54
CA VAL A 426 10.00 -31.60 35.23
C VAL A 426 9.96 -31.10 33.78
N GLY A 427 9.00 -31.59 32.99
CA GLY A 427 8.92 -31.34 31.54
C GLY A 427 8.12 -30.09 31.15
N SER A 428 8.33 -29.66 29.90
CA SER A 428 7.53 -28.65 29.21
C SER A 428 6.16 -29.20 28.79
N LEU A 429 5.10 -28.38 28.90
CA LEU A 429 3.79 -28.70 28.35
C LEU A 429 3.72 -28.41 26.83
N GLU A 430 2.72 -28.98 26.16
CA GLU A 430 2.68 -29.18 24.71
C GLU A 430 2.34 -27.92 23.90
N SER A 431 2.93 -27.83 22.69
CA SER A 431 2.43 -26.98 21.61
C SER A 431 1.57 -27.82 20.68
N ILE A 432 0.36 -27.34 20.38
CA ILE A 432 -0.50 -27.92 19.33
C ILE A 432 0.21 -27.80 17.97
N ARG A 433 -0.07 -28.77 17.10
CA ARG A 433 0.51 -28.90 15.76
C ARG A 433 -0.62 -29.20 14.76
N ASP A 434 -0.63 -28.50 13.64
CA ASP A 434 -1.30 -28.94 12.42
C ASP A 434 -0.33 -28.84 11.22
N PRO A 435 -0.49 -29.66 10.16
CA PRO A 435 0.51 -29.83 9.11
C PRO A 435 0.14 -29.15 7.77
N TYR A 436 1.14 -28.81 6.96
CA TYR A 436 1.19 -29.04 5.49
C TYR A 436 2.55 -28.57 4.91
N ALA A 437 2.89 -29.04 3.70
CA ALA A 437 4.06 -28.67 2.85
C ALA A 437 5.46 -28.81 3.51
N SER A 438 6.27 -29.85 3.23
CA SER A 438 6.91 -30.27 1.96
C SER A 438 8.18 -29.49 1.56
N THR A 439 9.32 -30.05 1.99
CA THR A 439 10.55 -30.26 1.19
C THR A 439 11.06 -29.14 0.27
N TYR A 440 12.15 -28.47 0.68
CA TYR A 440 13.27 -28.18 -0.23
C TYR A 440 14.61 -28.36 0.51
N THR A 441 15.50 -29.15 -0.08
CA THR A 441 16.89 -29.34 0.38
C THR A 441 17.81 -28.34 -0.31
N LEU A 442 18.67 -27.67 0.44
CA LEU A 442 19.78 -26.89 -0.11
C LEU A 442 21.02 -27.07 0.76
N SER A 443 22.09 -27.57 0.15
CA SER A 443 23.32 -27.99 0.84
C SER A 443 24.40 -26.93 0.77
N SER A 444 25.00 -26.59 1.90
CA SER A 444 26.34 -25.98 1.96
C SER A 444 27.03 -26.35 3.27
N THR A 445 28.18 -27.01 3.17
CA THR A 445 28.99 -27.46 4.31
C THR A 445 30.11 -26.47 4.66
N LEU A 446 30.76 -26.71 5.80
CA LEU A 446 32.06 -26.15 6.23
C LEU A 446 32.12 -24.66 6.59
N ALA A 447 32.23 -24.39 7.89
CA ALA A 447 33.48 -23.90 8.50
C ALA A 447 33.47 -24.16 10.02
N ALA A 448 34.65 -24.39 10.62
CA ALA A 448 34.81 -24.53 12.07
C ALA A 448 35.44 -23.26 12.67
N GLY A 449 35.06 -22.88 13.89
CA GLY A 449 35.57 -21.67 14.56
C GLY A 449 35.32 -21.65 16.06
N SER A 450 36.34 -22.07 16.82
CA SER A 450 36.59 -21.81 18.25
C SER A 450 35.50 -21.10 19.09
N THR A 451 34.90 -21.84 20.03
CA THR A 451 34.27 -21.26 21.22
C THR A 451 35.32 -20.91 22.27
N GLN A 452 35.23 -19.73 22.90
CA GLN A 452 36.03 -19.42 24.09
C GLN A 452 35.25 -18.53 25.08
N ASP A 453 35.49 -18.81 26.37
CA ASP A 453 34.88 -18.30 27.59
C ASP A 453 34.40 -16.83 27.63
N CYS A 454 33.33 -16.61 28.38
CA CYS A 454 32.99 -15.33 29.01
C CYS A 454 32.54 -15.60 30.45
N GLN A 455 33.32 -15.13 31.43
CA GLN A 455 33.06 -15.31 32.86
C GLN A 455 32.46 -14.04 33.47
N ASP A 456 31.23 -14.11 33.98
CA ASP A 456 30.64 -13.04 34.77
C ASP A 456 31.19 -13.04 36.20
N ILE A 457 31.62 -11.87 36.68
CA ILE A 457 32.09 -11.65 38.06
C ILE A 457 31.15 -10.68 38.76
N VAL A 458 30.51 -11.15 39.84
CA VAL A 458 29.65 -10.33 40.71
C VAL A 458 30.24 -10.28 42.12
N ILE A 459 30.39 -9.06 42.66
CA ILE A 459 30.90 -8.80 44.01
C ILE A 459 29.87 -7.88 44.74
N PRO A 460 29.53 -8.15 46.02
CA PRO A 460 28.27 -7.68 46.60
C PRO A 460 28.31 -6.29 47.25
N VAL A 461 27.11 -5.75 47.50
CA VAL A 461 26.87 -4.49 48.23
C VAL A 461 26.53 -4.80 49.70
N PRO A 462 27.26 -4.23 50.69
CA PRO A 462 26.84 -4.24 52.09
C PRO A 462 25.89 -3.07 52.40
N GLY A 463 24.74 -3.38 53.01
CA GLY A 463 23.87 -2.37 53.63
C GLY A 463 24.22 -2.15 55.10
N SER A 464 23.96 -0.94 55.60
CA SER A 464 23.92 -0.66 57.04
C SER A 464 22.88 0.42 57.33
N GLY A 465 22.22 0.33 58.48
CA GLY A 465 21.14 1.25 58.86
C GLY A 465 21.06 1.43 60.38
N SER A 466 20.36 2.49 60.78
CA SER A 466 20.00 2.88 62.15
C SER A 466 21.14 3.02 63.18
N GLY A 467 21.29 4.26 63.68
CA GLY A 467 21.67 4.54 65.07
C GLY A 467 20.54 5.34 65.74
N PRO A 468 20.45 5.37 67.09
CA PRO A 468 19.44 6.16 67.81
C PRO A 468 20.05 7.33 68.61
N GLY A 469 19.23 8.34 68.94
CA GLY A 469 19.40 9.08 70.21
C GLY A 469 19.22 10.60 70.22
N ALA A 470 18.17 11.04 70.94
CA ALA A 470 18.04 12.31 71.67
C ALA A 470 17.88 13.65 70.91
N ALA A 471 17.10 14.54 71.54
CA ALA A 471 16.85 15.93 71.14
C ALA A 471 16.81 16.84 72.39
N GLY A 472 17.20 18.12 72.27
CA GLY A 472 17.31 19.02 73.44
C GLY A 472 17.29 20.52 73.11
N ARG A 473 16.37 21.23 73.76
CA ARG A 473 16.06 22.69 73.73
C ARG A 473 17.27 23.62 73.95
N GLY A 474 17.20 24.87 73.47
CA GLY A 474 18.03 25.99 73.97
C GLY A 474 17.78 27.36 73.28
N TYR A 475 17.59 28.44 74.05
CA TYR A 475 17.23 29.80 73.56
C TYR A 475 18.42 30.79 73.60
N LYS A 476 18.39 31.80 72.69
CA LYS A 476 18.89 33.20 72.79
C LYS A 476 20.38 33.51 73.08
N ALA A 477 21.05 34.01 72.03
CA ALA A 477 21.63 35.36 71.87
C ALA A 477 22.45 36.07 72.97
N HIS A 478 23.60 36.69 72.58
CA HIS A 478 23.96 38.07 72.96
C HIS A 478 24.97 38.73 71.99
N ASN A 479 25.29 40.02 72.19
CA ASN A 479 25.74 41.01 71.19
C ASN A 479 27.27 41.22 71.01
N MET A 480 27.63 41.67 69.79
CA MET A 480 28.54 42.79 69.41
C MET A 480 29.90 43.06 70.11
N ALA A 481 30.98 42.99 69.33
CA ALA A 481 32.03 44.02 69.11
C ALA A 481 32.82 43.59 67.83
N GLN A 482 33.03 44.39 66.77
CA GLN A 482 33.74 45.67 66.64
C GLN A 482 35.25 45.56 66.96
N ALA A 483 36.22 46.03 66.16
CA ALA A 483 36.39 46.27 64.71
C ALA A 483 37.87 46.69 64.48
N ASP A 484 38.42 46.52 63.27
CA ASP A 484 39.38 47.43 62.58
C ASP A 484 40.28 46.69 61.57
N GLY A 485 40.77 47.40 60.53
CA GLY A 485 41.73 46.86 59.56
C GLY A 485 41.52 47.24 58.08
N MET A 486 41.31 48.52 57.75
CA MET A 486 41.24 48.98 56.35
C MET A 486 42.64 49.20 55.75
N SER A 487 43.03 48.41 54.73
CA SER A 487 44.09 48.82 53.79
C SER A 487 44.06 48.06 52.45
N SER A 488 44.38 48.77 51.37
CA SER A 488 44.53 48.36 49.96
C SER A 488 45.03 49.61 49.18
N PRO A 489 45.60 49.54 47.95
CA PRO A 489 45.56 48.40 47.01
C PRO A 489 46.91 48.10 46.28
N SER A 490 46.80 47.23 45.25
CA SER A 490 47.66 47.16 44.03
C SER A 490 49.00 46.39 44.10
N PRO A 491 49.57 45.96 42.95
CA PRO A 491 48.94 44.92 42.14
C PRO A 491 49.93 43.83 41.65
N SER A 492 49.45 42.59 41.49
CA SER A 492 50.13 41.56 40.70
C SER A 492 49.23 41.07 39.57
N SER A 493 49.57 41.44 38.34
CA SER A 493 48.83 41.09 37.14
C SER A 493 49.09 39.63 36.71
N SER A 494 48.05 38.80 36.72
CA SER A 494 47.99 37.56 35.94
C SER A 494 47.09 37.76 34.71
N PRO A 495 47.40 37.14 33.55
CA PRO A 495 46.73 37.44 32.29
C PRO A 495 45.28 36.91 32.25
N GLN A 496 44.46 37.53 31.40
CA GLN A 496 43.05 37.20 31.23
C GLN A 496 42.86 35.73 30.80
N GLY A 497 42.46 34.88 31.74
CA GLY A 497 41.99 33.55 31.46
C GLY A 497 40.62 33.59 30.79
N PHE A 498 40.48 32.87 29.67
CA PHE A 498 39.21 32.62 28.99
C PHE A 498 38.16 32.15 30.01
N THR A 499 36.94 32.72 29.98
CA THR A 499 35.90 32.38 30.96
C THR A 499 35.33 30.99 30.72
N THR A 500 36.02 29.97 31.24
CA THR A 500 35.59 28.58 31.24
C THR A 500 34.30 28.44 32.05
N MET A 501 33.16 28.51 31.37
CA MET A 501 31.84 28.28 31.96
C MET A 501 31.80 26.93 32.69
N THR A 502 31.07 26.87 33.79
CA THR A 502 30.84 25.60 34.47
C THR A 502 29.99 24.67 33.57
N PRO A 503 30.08 23.33 33.71
CA PRO A 503 29.21 22.42 32.96
C PRO A 503 27.72 22.75 33.13
N GLN A 504 27.30 23.21 34.31
CA GLN A 504 25.93 23.66 34.58
C GLN A 504 25.55 24.91 33.75
N GLN A 505 26.45 25.89 33.63
CA GLN A 505 26.25 27.08 32.80
C GLN A 505 26.21 26.72 31.30
N ILE A 506 27.06 25.79 30.85
CA ILE A 506 27.07 25.31 29.46
C ILE A 506 25.74 24.61 29.13
N ALA A 507 25.27 23.71 30.01
CA ALA A 507 23.97 23.04 29.85
C ALA A 507 22.80 24.03 29.78
N GLN A 508 22.75 25.02 30.68
CA GLN A 508 21.71 26.06 30.66
C GLN A 508 21.81 26.99 29.44
N TRP A 509 23.02 27.23 28.93
CA TRP A 509 23.24 28.01 27.70
C TRP A 509 22.76 27.25 26.46
N ILE A 510 22.97 25.93 26.41
CA ILE A 510 22.43 25.04 25.36
C ILE A 510 20.90 25.11 25.38
N ASP A 511 20.24 24.76 26.50
CA ASP A 511 18.77 24.84 26.65
C ASP A 511 18.23 26.20 26.19
N ARG A 512 18.85 27.31 26.64
CA ARG A 512 18.46 28.68 26.28
C ARG A 512 18.63 28.97 24.78
N ARG A 513 19.60 28.36 24.10
CA ARG A 513 19.81 28.51 22.65
C ARG A 513 18.87 27.61 21.85
N SER A 514 18.64 26.38 22.30
CA SER A 514 17.69 25.41 21.71
C SER A 514 16.28 26.00 21.58
N ARG A 515 15.79 26.67 22.64
CA ARG A 515 14.49 27.40 22.67
C ARG A 515 14.27 28.40 21.54
N VAL A 516 15.33 28.89 20.90
CA VAL A 516 15.25 29.87 19.79
C VAL A 516 15.62 29.23 18.45
N VAL A 517 16.64 28.38 18.43
CA VAL A 517 17.13 27.75 17.19
C VAL A 517 16.13 26.74 16.62
N PHE A 518 15.50 25.90 17.46
CA PHE A 518 14.54 24.91 16.98
C PHE A 518 13.29 25.54 16.33
N PRO A 519 12.57 26.48 16.98
CA PRO A 519 11.41 27.13 16.36
C PRO A 519 11.75 27.91 15.09
N ILE A 520 12.86 28.68 15.06
CA ILE A 520 13.26 29.43 13.86
C ILE A 520 13.60 28.47 12.71
N SER A 521 14.34 27.38 12.98
CA SER A 521 14.67 26.38 11.97
C SER A 521 13.42 25.70 11.40
N PHE A 522 12.43 25.37 12.25
CA PHE A 522 11.17 24.78 11.80
C PHE A 522 10.29 25.77 11.01
N VAL A 523 10.29 27.06 11.37
CA VAL A 523 9.60 28.11 10.59
C VAL A 523 10.26 28.29 9.21
N VAL A 524 11.60 28.33 9.14
CA VAL A 524 12.32 28.39 7.86
C VAL A 524 12.03 27.15 7.00
N PHE A 525 12.03 25.95 7.59
CA PHE A 525 11.62 24.74 6.90
C PHE A 525 10.19 24.83 6.36
N ASN A 526 9.22 25.32 7.14
CA ASN A 526 7.85 25.50 6.68
C ASN A 526 7.78 26.46 5.48
N VAL A 527 8.44 27.62 5.54
CA VAL A 527 8.46 28.58 4.42
C VAL A 527 9.03 27.94 3.14
N LEU A 528 10.11 27.17 3.24
CA LEU A 528 10.70 26.47 2.10
C LEU A 528 9.81 25.33 1.58
N TYR A 529 9.21 24.53 2.47
CA TYR A 529 8.34 23.41 2.12
C TYR A 529 7.06 23.87 1.43
N TRP A 530 6.35 24.84 2.01
CA TRP A 530 5.14 25.39 1.42
C TRP A 530 5.45 26.17 0.13
N GLY A 531 6.61 26.82 0.04
CA GLY A 531 7.11 27.39 -1.22
C GLY A 531 7.24 26.34 -2.32
N PHE A 532 7.88 25.20 -2.04
CA PHE A 532 8.02 24.08 -2.98
C PHE A 532 6.69 23.41 -3.35
N VAL A 533 5.73 23.35 -2.42
CA VAL A 533 4.40 22.77 -2.69
C VAL A 533 3.61 23.60 -3.71
N TRP A 534 3.69 24.93 -3.64
CA TRP A 534 2.94 25.86 -4.49
C TRP A 534 3.64 26.25 -5.80
N ILE A 535 4.86 25.74 -6.06
CA ILE A 535 5.62 25.87 -7.32
C ILE A 535 5.66 24.50 -8.01
#